data_AF-A0A535UWI4-F1
#
_entry.id   AF-A0A535UWI4-F1
#
_cell.length_a   1.000
_cell.length_b   1.000
_cell.length_c   1.000
_cell.angle_alpha   90.00
_cell.angle_beta   90.00
_cell.angle_gamma   90.00
#
_symmetry.space_group_name_H-M   'P 1'
#
loop_
_entity.id
_entity.type
_entity.pdbx_description
1 polymer ?
#
loop_
_entity_poly.entity_id
_entity_poly.type
_entity_poly.pdbx_seq_one_letter_code
_entity_poly.pdbx_strand_id
1 'polypeptide(L)' 'MLQVGDKAPDFKLPTTGGQELTLGDALEKFRAVIFLFYVLDFTGG' A
#
# COMPACT_ATOMS: atom_id res chain seq x y z
N MET A 1 5.28 0.92 -15.90
CA MET A 1 5.97 1.81 -14.94
C MET A 1 4.97 2.90 -14.57
N LEU A 2 4.76 3.16 -13.28
CA LEU A 2 3.81 4.20 -12.81
C LEU A 2 4.50 5.57 -12.86
N GLN A 3 3.84 6.60 -13.37
CA GLN A 3 4.37 7.96 -13.42
C GLN A 3 3.72 8.86 -12.36
N VAL A 4 4.38 9.95 -12.01
CA VAL A 4 3.80 10.97 -11.11
C VAL A 4 2.59 11.60 -11.78
N GLY A 5 1.48 11.69 -11.03
CA GLY A 5 0.21 12.21 -11.53
C GLY A 5 -0.72 11.15 -12.09
N ASP A 6 -0.22 9.94 -12.35
CA ASP A 6 -1.09 8.80 -12.68
C ASP A 6 -1.96 8.44 -11.47
N LYS A 7 -3.21 8.04 -11.73
CA LYS A 7 -4.05 7.45 -10.70
C LYS A 7 -3.37 6.17 -10.19
N ALA A 8 -3.18 6.09 -8.88
CA ALA A 8 -2.64 4.88 -8.27
C ALA A 8 -3.51 3.66 -8.61
N PRO A 9 -2.90 2.51 -8.95
CA PRO A 9 -3.65 1.28 -9.21
C PRO A 9 -4.30 0.82 -7.92
N ASP A 10 -5.52 0.32 -8.01
CA ASP A 10 -6.18 -0.28 -6.85
C ASP A 10 -5.83 -1.77 -6.78
N PHE A 11 -5.20 -2.16 -5.68
CA PHE A 11 -4.77 -3.54 -5.44
C PHE A 11 -5.04 -3.94 -4.00
N LYS A 12 -5.28 -5.23 -3.80
CA LYS A 12 -5.51 -5.84 -2.49
C LYS A 12 -4.19 -6.29 -1.89
N LEU A 13 -3.99 -5.97 -0.61
CA LEU A 13 -2.86 -6.45 0.18
C LEU A 13 -3.34 -7.21 1.42
N PRO A 14 -2.71 -8.36 1.73
CA PRO A 14 -2.88 -8.99 3.03
C PRO A 14 -2.24 -8.12 4.10
N THR A 15 -2.90 -8.00 5.24
CA THR A 15 -2.38 -7.33 6.44
C THR A 15 -1.86 -8.36 7.45
N THR A 16 -1.01 -7.92 8.37
CA THR A 16 -0.54 -8.74 9.49
C THR A 16 -1.67 -9.24 10.41
N GLY A 17 -2.83 -8.58 10.38
CA GLY A 17 -4.04 -8.98 11.12
C GLY A 17 -4.91 -10.02 10.41
N GLY A 18 -4.49 -10.55 9.26
CA GLY A 18 -5.27 -11.53 8.47
C GLY A 18 -6.46 -10.93 7.71
N GLN A 19 -6.60 -9.61 7.72
CA GLN A 19 -7.58 -8.88 6.89
C GLN A 19 -6.95 -8.50 5.55
N GLU A 20 -7.78 -8.36 4.52
CA GLU A 20 -7.38 -7.73 3.26
C GLU A 20 -7.66 -6.22 3.31
N LEU A 21 -6.80 -5.43 2.68
CA LEU A 21 -6.97 -3.99 2.53
C LEU A 21 -6.76 -3.60 1.06
N THR A 22 -7.65 -2.81 0.47
CA THR A 22 -7.40 -2.16 -0.83
C THR A 22 -6.80 -0.77 -0.66
N LEU A 23 -6.19 -0.24 -1.73
CA LEU A 23 -5.71 1.15 -1.74
C LEU A 23 -6.88 2.14 -1.61
N GLY A 24 -8.00 1.83 -2.26
CA GLY A 24 -9.25 2.59 -2.16
C GLY A 24 -9.72 2.71 -0.70
N ASP A 25 -9.85 1.58 0.00
CA ASP A 25 -10.29 1.54 1.40
C ASP A 25 -9.40 2.40 2.30
N ALA A 26 -8.08 2.36 2.08
CA ALA A 26 -7.13 3.16 2.85
C ALA A 26 -7.29 4.66 2.59
N LEU A 27 -7.50 5.07 1.33
CA LEU A 27 -7.68 6.47 0.93
C LEU A 27 -9.02 7.06 1.40
N GLU A 28 -10.08 6.24 1.46
CA GLU A 28 -11.36 6.69 2.02
C GLU A 28 -11.25 7.05 3.50
N LYS A 29 -10.42 6.28 4.24
CA LYS A 29 -10.19 6.49 5.66
C LYS A 29 -9.15 7.59 5.95
N PHE A 30 -8.15 7.74 5.08
CA PHE A 30 -7.03 8.65 5.30
C PHE A 30 -6.84 9.60 4.11
N ARG A 31 -6.72 10.90 4.40
CA ARG A 31 -6.58 11.96 3.39
C ARG A 31 -5.34 11.83 2.49
N ALA A 32 -4.29 11.19 2.99
CA ALA A 32 -3.07 10.87 2.25
C ALA A 32 -2.49 9.55 2.75
N VAL A 33 -1.98 8.73 1.84
CA VAL A 33 -1.50 7.38 2.12
C VAL A 33 -0.15 7.15 1.42
N ILE A 34 0.79 6.54 2.13
CA ILE A 34 2.10 6.13 1.62
C ILE A 34 2.21 4.62 1.78
N PHE A 35 2.50 3.91 0.69
CA PHE A 35 2.87 2.49 0.72
C PHE A 35 4.37 2.35 0.54
N LEU A 36 5.01 1.69 1.49
CA LEU A 36 6.42 1.33 1.44
C LEU A 36 6.53 -0.18 1.33
N PHE A 37 7.25 -0.64 0.30
CA PHE A 37 7.57 -2.05 0.10
C PHE A 37 9.03 -2.27 0.45
N TYR A 38 9.30 -3.35 1.16
CA TYR A 38 10.65 -3.83 1.45
C TYR A 38 10.72 -5.32 1.13
N VAL A 39 11.93 -5.82 0.88
CA VAL A 39 12.11 -7.16 0.32
C VAL A 39 11.84 -8.24 1.36
N LEU A 40 12.42 -8.10 2.56
CA LEU A 40 12.33 -9.08 3.64
C LEU A 40 12.35 -8.41 5.01
N ASP A 41 11.59 -8.97 5.94
CA ASP A 41 11.67 -8.62 7.37
C ASP A 41 13.07 -8.89 7.93
N PHE A 42 13.45 -8.16 8.98
CA PHE A 42 14.71 -8.34 9.72
C PHE A 42 16.00 -8.21 8.89
N THR A 43 15.95 -7.41 7.81
CA THR A 43 17.15 -7.05 7.05
C THR A 43 17.73 -5.73 7.53
N GLY A 44 19.06 -5.66 7.70
CA GLY A 44 19.76 -4.41 7.94
C GLY A 44 19.87 -3.64 6.63
N GLY A 45 19.43 -2.38 6.63
CA GLY A 45 19.50 -1.49 5.47
C GLY A 45 20.92 -1.12 5.09
#